data_AF-A0A8J2XS05-F1
#
_entry.id   AF-A0A8J2XS05-F1
#
_cell.length_a   1.000
_cell.length_b   1.000
_cell.length_c   1.000
_cell.angle_alpha   90.00
_cell.angle_beta   90.00
_cell.angle_gamma   90.00
#
_symmetry.space_group_name_H-M   'P 1'
#
loop_
_entity.id
_entity.type
_entity.pdbx_description
1 polymer ?
#
loop_
_entity_poly.entity_id
_entity_poly.type
_entity_poly.pdbx_seq_one_letter_code
_entity_poly.pdbx_strand_id
1 'polypeptide(L)'
;MKKIRPLFLLLITVGFLTSSSTVYSQSQCNLLQVSNASAVAHASAANYWFGVMELPFLFISVFFAFMTAYALRGGKFGKGMTFMAWGFLVMAVGHLHMQIEHYYGINIFKSLLGQMSGSIAWFIALIVTWGLSGLGFWSIYKASRGA
;
A
#
# COMPACT_ATOMS: atom_id res chain seq x y z
N MET A 1 -29.83 19.75 -10.42
CA MET A 1 -30.43 19.45 -9.09
C MET A 1 -30.13 18.01 -8.70
N LYS A 2 -29.68 17.82 -7.44
CA LYS A 2 -29.80 16.60 -6.59
C LYS A 2 -29.04 15.32 -6.97
N LYS A 3 -27.79 15.19 -6.47
CA LYS A 3 -27.23 13.90 -5.99
C LYS A 3 -26.31 14.13 -4.77
N ILE A 4 -26.85 14.66 -3.67
CA ILE A 4 -26.21 14.74 -2.33
C ILE A 4 -27.06 13.89 -1.38
N ARG A 5 -27.01 12.56 -1.52
CA ARG A 5 -27.82 11.65 -0.69
C ARG A 5 -27.09 10.50 0.03
N PRO A 6 -25.83 10.12 -0.27
CA PRO A 6 -25.17 9.09 0.55
C PRO A 6 -24.38 9.65 1.75
N LEU A 7 -23.95 10.92 1.70
CA LEU A 7 -23.02 11.46 2.70
C LEU A 7 -23.70 11.91 4.01
N PHE A 8 -24.99 12.28 3.96
CA PHE A 8 -25.74 12.74 5.15
C PHE A 8 -26.26 11.58 6.01
N LEU A 9 -26.45 10.39 5.43
CA LEU A 9 -26.87 9.17 6.14
C LEU A 9 -25.72 8.54 6.95
N LEU A 10 -24.47 8.78 6.54
CA LEU A 10 -23.28 8.30 7.26
C LEU A 10 -23.00 9.15 8.52
N LEU A 11 -23.42 10.41 8.53
CA LEU A 11 -23.26 11.31 9.68
C LEU A 11 -24.27 11.06 10.81
N ILE A 12 -25.46 10.55 10.50
CA ILE A 12 -26.52 10.27 11.50
C ILE A 12 -26.28 8.94 12.22
N THR A 13 -25.59 7.97 11.60
CA THR A 13 -25.30 6.67 12.21
C THR A 13 -24.15 6.71 13.23
N VAL A 14 -23.29 7.75 13.19
CA VAL A 14 -22.17 7.91 14.13
C VAL A 14 -22.61 8.59 15.44
N GLY A 15 -23.76 9.27 15.47
CA GLY A 15 -24.16 10.15 16.57
C GLY A 15 -24.89 9.51 17.76
N PHE A 16 -25.23 8.21 17.75
CA PHE A 16 -26.20 7.65 18.70
C PHE A 16 -25.71 6.55 19.65
N LEU A 17 -24.39 6.29 19.74
CA LEU A 17 -23.88 5.16 20.54
C LEU A 17 -23.05 5.55 21.77
N THR A 18 -22.96 6.82 22.13
CA THR A 18 -22.25 7.23 23.35
C THR A 18 -23.23 7.55 24.46
N SER A 19 -23.65 6.54 25.24
CA SER A 19 -23.96 6.71 26.67
C SER A 19 -24.27 5.39 27.36
N SER A 20 -23.57 5.19 28.49
CA SER A 20 -23.89 4.31 29.64
C SER A 20 -23.17 2.96 29.69
N SER A 21 -22.16 2.85 30.58
CA SER A 21 -21.95 1.77 31.57
C SER A 21 -20.52 1.79 32.16
N THR A 22 -20.26 2.64 33.16
CA THR A 22 -18.89 2.93 33.68
C THR A 22 -18.47 2.18 34.96
N VAL A 23 -19.14 1.12 35.42
CA VAL A 23 -18.76 0.50 36.73
C VAL A 23 -18.57 -1.02 36.73
N TYR A 24 -18.88 -1.75 35.65
CA TYR A 24 -18.56 -3.19 35.53
C TYR A 24 -17.29 -3.51 34.70
N SER A 25 -16.59 -2.48 34.23
CA SER A 25 -15.61 -2.61 33.13
C SER A 25 -14.17 -2.97 33.55
N GLN A 26 -13.78 -2.85 34.83
CA GLN A 26 -12.35 -2.96 35.18
C GLN A 26 -11.81 -4.40 35.21
N SER A 27 -12.58 -5.40 35.66
CA SER A 27 -12.12 -6.80 35.68
C SER A 27 -12.24 -7.48 34.31
N GLN A 28 -13.25 -7.14 33.51
CA GLN A 28 -13.35 -7.58 32.12
C GLN A 28 -12.35 -6.85 31.20
N CYS A 29 -12.00 -5.59 31.45
CA CYS A 29 -10.98 -4.88 30.67
C CYS A 29 -9.61 -5.55 30.78
N ASN A 30 -9.20 -6.10 31.94
CA ASN A 30 -7.91 -6.81 32.02
C ASN A 30 -7.89 -8.09 31.18
N LEU A 31 -8.99 -8.86 31.14
CA LEU A 31 -9.06 -10.06 30.32
C LEU A 31 -9.25 -9.73 28.83
N LEU A 32 -10.08 -8.74 28.49
CA LEU A 32 -10.19 -8.20 27.12
C LEU A 32 -8.90 -7.53 26.65
N GLN A 33 -8.12 -6.91 27.52
CA GLN A 33 -6.83 -6.31 27.21
C GLN A 33 -5.75 -7.37 27.07
N VAL A 34 -5.79 -8.47 27.83
CA VAL A 34 -4.91 -9.63 27.60
C VAL A 34 -5.29 -10.35 26.30
N SER A 35 -6.58 -10.54 26.01
CA SER A 35 -7.08 -11.09 24.75
C SER A 35 -6.76 -10.18 23.56
N ASN A 36 -6.89 -8.86 23.72
CA ASN A 36 -6.48 -7.89 22.71
C ASN A 36 -4.96 -7.80 22.59
N ALA A 37 -4.19 -7.90 23.67
CA ALA A 37 -2.73 -7.88 23.60
C ALA A 37 -2.20 -9.14 22.92
N SER A 38 -2.81 -10.30 23.15
CA SER A 38 -2.48 -11.55 22.45
C SER A 38 -3.00 -11.57 21.01
N ALA A 39 -4.18 -11.01 20.72
CA ALA A 39 -4.64 -10.82 19.34
C ALA A 39 -3.80 -9.78 18.58
N VAL A 40 -3.38 -8.70 19.23
CA VAL A 40 -2.46 -7.68 18.67
C VAL A 40 -1.08 -8.27 18.48
N ALA A 41 -0.56 -9.05 19.43
CA ALA A 41 0.73 -9.75 19.29
C ALA A 41 0.71 -10.78 18.15
N HIS A 42 -0.41 -11.50 17.99
CA HIS A 42 -0.58 -12.46 16.90
C HIS A 42 -0.78 -11.73 15.56
N ALA A 43 -1.50 -10.61 15.54
CA ALA A 43 -1.62 -9.74 14.37
C ALA A 43 -0.28 -9.10 13.98
N SER A 44 0.53 -8.64 14.93
CA SER A 44 1.86 -8.08 14.63
C SER A 44 2.84 -9.16 14.16
N ALA A 45 2.79 -10.38 14.70
CA ALA A 45 3.53 -11.51 14.17
C ALA A 45 3.08 -11.91 12.75
N ALA A 46 1.77 -11.90 12.47
CA ALA A 46 1.24 -12.16 11.13
C ALA A 46 1.62 -11.06 10.13
N ASN A 47 1.55 -9.79 10.52
CA ASN A 47 1.98 -8.65 9.70
C ASN A 47 3.49 -8.71 9.38
N TYR A 48 4.29 -9.14 10.35
CA TYR A 48 5.73 -9.36 10.17
C TYR A 48 5.99 -10.43 9.11
N TRP A 49 5.42 -11.63 9.28
CA TRP A 49 5.62 -12.73 8.33
C TRP A 49 5.07 -12.40 6.95
N PHE A 50 3.95 -11.70 6.88
CA PHE A 50 3.40 -11.21 5.61
C PHE A 50 4.36 -10.25 4.91
N GLY A 51 4.97 -9.32 5.65
CA GLY A 51 5.96 -8.39 5.12
C GLY A 51 7.25 -9.05 4.63
N VAL A 52 7.75 -10.07 5.35
CA VAL A 52 8.90 -10.87 4.90
C VAL A 52 8.56 -11.62 3.61
N MET A 53 7.40 -12.28 3.58
CA MET A 53 6.97 -13.08 2.44
C MET A 53 6.60 -12.22 1.23
N GLU A 54 6.17 -10.98 1.45
CA GLU A 54 5.89 -10.00 0.40
C GLU A 54 7.13 -9.74 -0.48
N LEU A 55 8.32 -9.60 0.10
CA LEU A 55 9.54 -9.27 -0.66
C LEU A 55 9.89 -10.30 -1.77
N PRO A 56 9.92 -11.62 -1.52
CA PRO A 56 10.13 -12.60 -2.59
C PRO A 56 9.04 -12.56 -3.68
N PHE A 57 7.76 -12.41 -3.30
CA PHE A 57 6.66 -12.31 -4.27
C PHE A 57 6.73 -11.02 -5.10
N LEU A 58 7.20 -9.95 -4.48
CA LEU A 58 7.37 -8.66 -5.15
C LEU A 58 8.58 -8.73 -6.09
N PHE A 59 9.67 -9.37 -5.66
CA PHE A 59 10.83 -9.59 -6.53
C PHE A 59 10.48 -10.43 -7.77
N ILE A 60 9.75 -11.54 -7.58
CA ILE A 60 9.35 -12.39 -8.70
C ILE A 60 8.39 -11.65 -9.63
N SER A 61 7.47 -10.85 -9.10
CA SER A 61 6.53 -10.08 -9.92
C SER A 61 7.22 -9.02 -10.77
N VAL A 62 8.20 -8.30 -10.21
CA VAL A 62 9.03 -7.33 -10.95
C VAL A 62 9.85 -8.03 -12.03
N PHE A 63 10.47 -9.17 -11.71
CA PHE A 63 11.22 -9.96 -12.67
C PHE A 63 10.36 -10.39 -13.87
N PHE A 64 9.19 -10.99 -13.59
CA PHE A 64 8.25 -11.38 -14.65
C PHE A 64 7.68 -10.17 -15.40
N ALA A 65 7.46 -9.03 -14.75
CA ALA A 65 7.01 -7.82 -15.41
C ALA A 65 8.04 -7.32 -16.44
N PHE A 66 9.33 -7.28 -16.10
CA PHE A 66 10.39 -6.93 -17.05
C PHE A 66 10.57 -7.96 -18.15
N MET A 67 10.52 -9.26 -17.82
CA MET A 67 10.61 -10.32 -18.81
C MET A 67 9.45 -10.23 -19.81
N THR A 68 8.24 -9.97 -19.33
CA THR A 68 7.04 -9.80 -20.17
C THR A 68 7.14 -8.53 -21.01
N ALA A 69 7.62 -7.42 -20.45
CA ALA A 69 7.88 -6.19 -21.19
C ALA A 69 8.94 -6.39 -22.29
N TYR A 70 9.97 -7.19 -22.03
CA TYR A 70 11.00 -7.53 -23.01
C TYR A 70 10.46 -8.44 -24.11
N ALA A 71 9.69 -9.48 -23.76
CA ALA A 71 9.08 -10.39 -24.72
C ALA A 71 8.08 -9.68 -25.65
N LEU A 72 7.38 -8.68 -25.13
CA LEU A 72 6.44 -7.84 -25.87
C LEU A 72 7.10 -6.59 -26.48
N ARG A 73 8.45 -6.56 -26.62
CA ARG A 73 9.15 -5.41 -27.21
C ARG A 73 8.63 -5.14 -28.61
N GLY A 74 7.98 -3.98 -28.75
CA GLY A 74 7.42 -3.53 -30.01
C GLY A 74 6.00 -3.01 -29.86
N GLY A 75 5.69 -1.90 -30.52
CA GLY A 75 4.36 -1.33 -30.53
C GLY A 75 3.92 -0.65 -29.22
N LYS A 76 2.67 -0.17 -29.22
CA LYS A 76 2.06 0.58 -28.11
C LYS A 76 1.79 -0.30 -26.88
N PHE A 77 1.58 -1.60 -27.10
CA PHE A 77 1.35 -2.57 -26.03
C PHE A 77 2.62 -2.82 -25.21
N GLY A 78 3.75 -3.11 -25.86
CA GLY A 78 5.05 -3.30 -25.20
C GLY A 78 5.51 -2.07 -24.43
N LYS A 79 5.27 -0.87 -24.98
CA LYS A 79 5.54 0.40 -24.28
C LYS A 79 4.73 0.51 -22.99
N GLY A 80 3.46 0.10 -23.00
CA GLY A 80 2.62 0.06 -21.82
C GLY A 80 3.11 -0.93 -20.76
N MET A 81 3.48 -2.14 -21.18
CA MET A 81 4.07 -3.14 -20.28
C MET A 81 5.40 -2.68 -19.67
N THR A 82 6.20 -1.92 -20.42
CA THR A 82 7.44 -1.33 -19.90
C THR A 82 7.15 -0.30 -18.79
N PHE A 83 6.15 0.57 -18.97
CA PHE A 83 5.74 1.51 -17.92
C PHE A 83 5.21 0.78 -16.68
N MET A 84 4.44 -0.30 -16.85
CA MET A 84 3.99 -1.14 -15.73
C MET A 84 5.17 -1.76 -14.97
N ALA A 85 6.15 -2.32 -15.67
CA ALA A 85 7.33 -2.91 -15.05
C ALA A 85 8.14 -1.89 -14.23
N TRP A 86 8.32 -0.67 -14.76
CA TRP A 86 8.94 0.41 -14.00
C TRP A 86 8.10 0.85 -12.79
N GLY A 87 6.78 0.91 -12.92
CA GLY A 87 5.88 1.18 -11.79
C GLY A 87 6.02 0.15 -10.67
N PHE A 88 6.02 -1.15 -11.02
CA PHE A 88 6.24 -2.22 -10.03
C PHE A 88 7.63 -2.19 -9.42
N LEU A 89 8.67 -1.79 -10.16
CA LEU A 89 10.00 -1.61 -9.58
C LEU A 89 10.05 -0.48 -8.55
N VAL A 90 9.41 0.66 -8.82
CA VAL A 90 9.37 1.76 -7.84
C VAL A 90 8.57 1.35 -6.60
N MET A 91 7.45 0.64 -6.78
CA MET A 91 6.68 0.05 -5.68
C MET A 91 7.53 -0.92 -4.86
N ALA A 92 8.31 -1.79 -5.51
CA ALA A 92 9.22 -2.74 -4.86
C ALA A 92 10.21 -2.06 -3.93
N VAL A 93 10.86 -1.01 -4.42
CA VAL A 93 11.81 -0.22 -3.64
C VAL A 93 11.10 0.45 -2.47
N GLY A 94 9.88 0.94 -2.65
CA GLY A 94 9.06 1.50 -1.58
C GLY A 94 8.75 0.50 -0.47
N HIS A 95 8.29 -0.71 -0.83
CA HIS A 95 8.03 -1.78 0.14
C HIS A 95 9.32 -2.24 0.82
N LEU A 96 10.40 -2.44 0.06
CA LEU A 96 11.71 -2.79 0.62
C LEU A 96 12.19 -1.73 1.63
N HIS A 97 11.99 -0.44 1.33
CA HIS A 97 12.30 0.63 2.27
C HIS A 97 11.46 0.54 3.56
N MET A 98 10.14 0.38 3.45
CA MET A 98 9.24 0.25 4.61
C MET A 98 9.58 -0.96 5.46
N GLN A 99 9.90 -2.08 4.81
CA GLN A 99 10.35 -3.30 5.48
C GLN A 99 11.66 -3.03 6.22
N ILE A 100 12.67 -2.39 5.61
CA ILE A 100 13.93 -2.07 6.31
C ILE A 100 13.70 -1.16 7.53
N GLU A 101 12.85 -0.14 7.42
CA GLU A 101 12.48 0.70 8.57
C GLU A 101 11.86 -0.16 9.69
N HIS A 102 10.99 -1.11 9.32
CA HIS A 102 10.32 -2.00 10.26
C HIS A 102 11.28 -2.99 10.95
N TYR A 103 12.24 -3.60 10.23
CA TYR A 103 13.17 -4.60 10.80
C TYR A 103 14.34 -3.98 11.57
N TYR A 104 14.91 -2.88 11.07
CA TYR A 104 16.16 -2.32 11.61
C TYR A 104 15.93 -1.04 12.40
N GLY A 105 14.73 -0.45 12.38
CA GLY A 105 14.45 0.86 12.99
C GLY A 105 15.17 2.03 12.29
N ILE A 106 15.90 1.75 11.21
CA ILE A 106 16.67 2.73 10.45
C ILE A 106 15.82 3.21 9.27
N ASN A 107 15.33 4.44 9.37
CA ASN A 107 14.74 5.14 8.24
C ASN A 107 15.86 5.57 7.28
N ILE A 108 16.21 4.74 6.27
CA ILE A 108 17.28 5.07 5.31
C ILE A 108 17.03 6.45 4.67
N PHE A 109 15.79 6.75 4.25
CA PHE A 109 15.46 8.06 3.67
C PHE A 109 15.60 9.21 4.67
N LYS A 110 15.15 9.05 5.93
CA LYS A 110 15.31 10.11 6.94
C LYS A 110 16.77 10.28 7.38
N SER A 111 17.54 9.20 7.40
CA SER A 111 18.95 9.20 7.80
C SER A 111 19.86 9.78 6.72
N LEU A 112 19.54 9.59 5.43
CA LEU A 112 20.35 10.13 4.32
C LEU A 112 19.93 11.54 3.91
N LEU A 113 18.62 11.83 3.90
CA LEU A 113 18.09 13.08 3.32
C LEU A 113 17.50 14.02 4.38
N GLY A 114 17.08 13.52 5.54
CA GLY A 114 16.32 14.26 6.55
C GLY A 114 14.81 13.92 6.58
N GLN A 115 14.13 14.29 7.66
CA GLN A 115 12.73 13.90 7.91
C GLN A 115 11.74 14.48 6.88
N MET A 116 11.96 15.71 6.45
CA MET A 116 11.10 16.40 5.46
C MET A 116 11.31 15.85 4.04
N SER A 117 12.56 15.67 3.65
CA SER A 117 12.95 15.17 2.33
C SER A 117 12.65 13.68 2.15
N GLY A 118 12.69 12.87 3.21
CA GLY A 118 12.22 11.48 3.16
C GLY A 118 10.73 11.38 2.83
N SER A 119 9.90 12.23 3.44
CA SER A 119 8.46 12.31 3.12
C SER A 119 8.21 12.79 1.69
N ILE A 120 9.00 13.77 1.21
CA ILE A 120 8.92 14.25 -0.17
C ILE A 120 9.33 13.15 -1.15
N ALA A 121 10.43 12.44 -0.91
CA ALA A 121 10.90 11.34 -1.74
C ALA A 121 9.86 10.22 -1.81
N TRP A 122 9.23 9.88 -0.69
CA TRP A 122 8.15 8.90 -0.65
C TRP A 122 6.91 9.35 -1.45
N PHE A 123 6.51 10.62 -1.32
CA PHE A 123 5.39 11.17 -2.07
C PHE A 123 5.67 11.19 -3.59
N ILE A 124 6.89 11.55 -4.00
CA ILE A 124 7.33 11.47 -5.39
C ILE A 124 7.28 10.02 -5.88
N ALA A 125 7.76 9.06 -5.08
CA ALA A 125 7.71 7.65 -5.43
C ALA A 125 6.28 7.15 -5.65
N LEU A 126 5.31 7.62 -4.84
CA LEU A 126 3.89 7.34 -5.07
C LEU A 126 3.41 7.91 -6.41
N ILE A 127 3.64 9.21 -6.66
CA ILE A 127 3.22 9.84 -7.91
C ILE A 127 3.80 9.10 -9.12
N VAL A 128 5.08 8.73 -9.06
CA VAL A 128 5.75 7.99 -10.12
C VAL A 128 5.16 6.59 -10.29
N THR A 129 4.93 5.85 -9.20
CA THR A 129 4.35 4.50 -9.25
C THR A 129 2.96 4.51 -9.87
N TRP A 130 2.08 5.38 -9.39
CA TRP A 130 0.70 5.47 -9.87
C TRP A 130 0.64 6.07 -11.29
N GLY A 131 1.50 7.06 -11.58
CA GLY A 131 1.61 7.68 -12.89
C GLY A 131 2.09 6.70 -13.95
N LEU A 132 3.16 5.95 -13.67
CA LEU A 132 3.67 4.91 -14.57
C LEU A 132 2.66 3.77 -14.76
N SER A 133 2.02 3.32 -13.68
CA SER A 133 0.98 2.28 -13.78
C SER A 133 -0.21 2.75 -14.61
N GLY A 134 -0.69 3.98 -14.38
CA GLY A 134 -1.78 4.58 -15.16
C GLY A 134 -1.44 4.75 -16.64
N LEU A 135 -0.24 5.25 -16.95
CA LEU A 135 0.26 5.34 -18.33
C LEU A 135 0.43 3.96 -18.97
N GLY A 136 0.89 2.98 -18.21
CA GLY A 136 1.01 1.59 -18.62
C GLY A 136 -0.34 1.01 -19.04
N PHE A 137 -1.33 1.05 -18.15
CA PHE A 137 -2.69 0.62 -18.43
C PHE A 137 -3.34 1.38 -19.58
N TRP A 138 -3.16 2.69 -19.66
CA TRP A 138 -3.69 3.48 -20.76
C TRP A 138 -3.10 3.05 -22.11
N SER A 139 -1.78 2.79 -22.15
CA SER A 139 -1.09 2.41 -23.38
C SER A 139 -1.50 1.00 -23.82
N ILE A 140 -1.68 0.09 -22.85
CA ILE A 140 -2.24 -1.25 -23.08
C ILE A 140 -3.67 -1.16 -23.59
N TYR A 141 -4.52 -0.36 -22.96
CA TYR A 141 -5.92 -0.14 -23.36
C TYR A 141 -6.05 0.45 -24.76
N LYS A 142 -5.24 1.46 -25.09
CA LYS A 142 -5.21 2.03 -26.44
C LYS A 142 -4.72 1.01 -27.47
N ALA A 143 -3.77 0.13 -27.10
CA ALA A 143 -3.31 -0.92 -27.99
C ALA A 143 -4.36 -2.04 -28.16
N SER A 144 -5.09 -2.40 -27.11
CA SER A 144 -6.09 -3.48 -27.14
C SER A 144 -7.37 -3.10 -27.89
N ARG A 145 -7.71 -1.81 -27.94
CA ARG A 145 -8.88 -1.31 -28.67
C ARG A 145 -8.66 -1.10 -30.17
N GLY A 146 -7.48 -1.45 -30.68
CA GLY A 146 -7.11 -1.24 -32.07
C GLY A 146 -6.72 0.22 -32.31
N ALA A 147 -5.54 0.40 -32.90
CA ALA A 147 -5.37 1.49 -33.86
C ALA A 147 -6.34 1.27 -35.03
#